data_AF-A0A945Z2F2-F1
#
_entry.id   AF-A0A945Z2F2-F1
#
_cell.length_a   1.000
_cell.length_b   1.000
_cell.length_c   1.000
_cell.angle_alpha   90.00
_cell.angle_beta   90.00
_cell.angle_gamma   90.00
#
_symmetry.space_group_name_H-M   'P 1'
#
loop_
_entity.id
_entity.type
_entity.pdbx_description
1 polymer ?
#
loop_
_entity_poly.entity_id
_entity_poly.type
_entity_poly.pdbx_seq_one_letter_code
_entity_poly.pdbx_strand_id
1 'polypeptide(L)'
;MSQQRKYLPTLSELCDRLSIAQLKEVFIPEHKVEYAQEISDICHDIQLILNESPSSVNAETIRAIVVLSQMNLHIWHNESQVRAGTGDGDLALTHGLNGLRNVAKNKIQEINGGRKDYKIDCLAADFKDWEISWDND
;
A
#
# COMPACT_ATOMS: atom_id res chain seq x y z
N MET A 1 -17.58 -2.45 -25.64
CA MET A 1 -16.15 -2.76 -25.45
C MET A 1 -16.04 -3.55 -24.16
N SER A 2 -15.32 -4.67 -24.13
CA SER A 2 -15.20 -5.50 -22.93
C SER A 2 -14.55 -4.69 -21.81
N GLN A 3 -15.21 -4.64 -20.64
CA GLN A 3 -14.70 -4.05 -19.39
C GLN A 3 -13.59 -4.97 -18.85
N GLN A 4 -12.44 -4.96 -19.52
CA GLN A 4 -11.32 -5.82 -19.15
C GLN A 4 -10.33 -5.04 -18.30
N ARG A 5 -10.00 -5.60 -17.14
CA ARG A 5 -9.01 -5.03 -16.22
C ARG A 5 -7.66 -4.86 -16.91
N LYS A 6 -7.00 -3.72 -16.68
CA LYS A 6 -5.68 -3.39 -17.23
C LYS A 6 -4.53 -4.01 -16.41
N TYR A 7 -4.78 -4.26 -15.14
CA TYR A 7 -3.92 -4.90 -14.15
C TYR A 7 -4.63 -6.14 -13.58
N LEU A 8 -3.95 -7.28 -13.59
CA LEU A 8 -4.41 -8.54 -12.96
C LEU A 8 -4.22 -8.71 -11.42
N PRO A 9 -3.63 -7.78 -10.63
CA PRO A 9 -3.47 -7.99 -9.19
C PRO A 9 -4.76 -8.05 -8.38
N THR A 10 -4.64 -8.37 -7.10
CA THR A 10 -5.76 -8.30 -6.15
C THR A 10 -6.06 -6.85 -5.74
N LEU A 11 -7.19 -6.61 -5.06
CA LEU A 11 -7.54 -5.28 -4.55
C LEU A 11 -6.45 -4.70 -3.63
N SER A 12 -5.88 -5.53 -2.74
CA SER A 12 -4.83 -5.08 -1.81
C SER A 12 -3.56 -4.62 -2.53
N GLU A 13 -3.16 -5.30 -3.60
CA GLU A 13 -2.02 -4.91 -4.42
C GLU A 13 -2.29 -3.66 -5.24
N LEU A 14 -3.52 -3.48 -5.74
CA LEU A 14 -3.92 -2.24 -6.40
C LEU A 14 -3.92 -1.05 -5.43
N CYS A 15 -4.43 -1.20 -4.20
CA CYS A 15 -4.36 -0.15 -3.18
C CYS A 15 -2.92 0.20 -2.80
N ASP A 16 -2.04 -0.79 -2.68
CA ASP A 16 -0.62 -0.58 -2.40
C ASP A 16 0.05 0.21 -3.53
N ARG A 17 -0.13 -0.23 -4.78
CA ARG A 17 0.37 0.47 -5.97
C ARG A 17 -0.19 1.88 -6.10
N LEU A 18 -1.49 2.07 -5.87
CA LEU A 18 -2.14 3.38 -5.90
C LEU A 18 -1.46 4.33 -4.91
N SER A 19 -1.25 3.87 -3.66
CA SER A 19 -0.62 4.71 -2.64
C SER A 19 0.81 5.09 -3.03
N ILE A 20 1.59 4.19 -3.63
CA ILE A 20 2.96 4.47 -4.10
C ILE A 20 2.95 5.40 -5.32
N ALA A 21 2.08 5.16 -6.31
CA ALA A 21 1.97 6.01 -7.49
C ALA A 21 1.55 7.43 -7.12
N GLN A 22 0.68 7.58 -6.13
CA GLN A 22 0.28 8.89 -5.58
C GLN A 22 1.46 9.63 -4.95
N LEU A 23 2.33 8.95 -4.21
CA LEU A 23 3.56 9.55 -3.66
C LEU A 23 4.50 9.99 -4.79
N LYS A 24 4.68 9.14 -5.82
CA LYS A 24 5.53 9.46 -6.99
C LYS A 24 5.01 10.68 -7.76
N GLU A 25 3.70 10.78 -7.97
CA GLU A 25 3.08 11.94 -8.64
C GLU A 25 3.42 13.27 -7.94
N VAL A 26 3.48 13.24 -6.60
CA VAL A 26 3.76 14.43 -5.78
C VAL A 26 5.25 14.72 -5.68
N PHE A 27 6.07 13.69 -5.46
CA PHE A 27 7.49 13.85 -5.14
C PHE A 27 8.43 13.78 -6.35
N ILE A 28 7.96 13.30 -7.50
CA ILE A 28 8.71 13.25 -8.76
C ILE A 28 7.88 13.96 -9.85
N PRO A 29 7.80 15.30 -9.80
CA PRO A 29 6.91 16.08 -10.67
C PRO A 29 7.29 16.00 -12.16
N GLU A 30 8.51 15.57 -12.50
CA GLU A 30 9.00 15.43 -13.87
C GLU A 30 8.26 14.34 -14.66
N HIS A 31 7.67 13.36 -13.97
CA HIS A 31 6.92 12.24 -14.56
C HIS A 31 5.43 12.26 -14.18
N LYS A 32 4.92 13.45 -13.86
CA LYS A 32 3.55 13.63 -13.34
C LYS A 32 2.47 13.11 -14.30
N VAL A 33 2.66 13.28 -15.60
CA VAL A 33 1.68 12.84 -16.61
C VAL A 33 1.60 11.31 -16.65
N GLU A 34 2.75 10.64 -16.60
CA GLU A 34 2.84 9.19 -16.56
C GLU A 34 2.22 8.63 -15.28
N TYR A 35 2.49 9.23 -14.12
CA TYR A 35 1.88 8.80 -12.86
C TYR A 35 0.37 9.07 -12.81
N ALA A 36 -0.10 10.20 -13.35
CA ALA A 36 -1.53 10.47 -13.44
C ALA A 36 -2.26 9.41 -14.29
N GLN A 37 -1.64 8.95 -15.39
CA GLN A 37 -2.18 7.87 -16.20
C GLN A 37 -2.17 6.52 -15.46
N GLU A 38 -1.07 6.18 -14.76
CA GLU A 38 -0.98 4.99 -13.92
C GLU A 38 -2.06 4.99 -12.82
N ILE A 39 -2.23 6.10 -12.11
CA ILE A 39 -3.27 6.29 -11.10
C ILE A 39 -4.67 6.09 -11.70
N SER A 40 -4.95 6.71 -12.85
CA SER A 40 -6.23 6.55 -13.54
C SER A 40 -6.53 5.08 -13.88
N ASP A 41 -5.52 4.34 -14.35
CA ASP A 41 -5.67 2.93 -14.73
C ASP A 41 -5.86 2.03 -13.50
N ILE A 42 -5.17 2.31 -12.40
CA ILE A 42 -5.37 1.61 -11.13
C ILE A 42 -6.77 1.88 -10.57
N CYS A 43 -7.23 3.14 -10.55
CA CYS A 43 -8.57 3.49 -10.08
C CYS A 43 -9.67 2.83 -10.92
N HIS A 44 -9.50 2.75 -12.24
CA HIS A 44 -10.42 2.04 -13.12
C HIS A 44 -10.57 0.57 -12.70
N ASP A 45 -9.47 -0.13 -12.48
CA ASP A 45 -9.47 -1.54 -12.10
C ASP A 45 -10.01 -1.79 -10.70
N ILE A 46 -9.68 -0.92 -9.73
CA ILE A 46 -10.30 -0.95 -8.40
C ILE A 46 -11.82 -0.87 -8.57
N GLN A 47 -12.32 0.09 -9.35
CA GLN A 47 -13.76 0.25 -9.56
C GLN A 47 -14.40 -0.99 -10.21
N LEU A 48 -13.72 -1.65 -11.15
CA LEU A 48 -14.21 -2.91 -11.73
C LEU A 48 -14.35 -4.02 -10.66
N ILE A 49 -13.36 -4.18 -9.77
CA ILE A 49 -13.45 -5.13 -8.64
C ILE A 49 -14.61 -4.78 -7.72
N LEU A 50 -14.76 -3.49 -7.37
CA LEU A 50 -15.83 -3.04 -6.47
C LEU A 50 -17.22 -3.25 -7.07
N ASN A 51 -17.36 -3.09 -8.40
CA ASN A 51 -18.62 -3.35 -9.10
C ASN A 51 -19.01 -4.84 -9.08
N GLU A 52 -18.03 -5.75 -9.15
CA GLU A 52 -18.25 -7.20 -9.07
C GLU A 52 -18.52 -7.67 -7.63
N SER A 53 -18.09 -6.90 -6.63
CA SER A 53 -18.21 -7.24 -5.21
C SER A 53 -18.54 -6.00 -4.37
N PRO A 54 -19.76 -5.45 -4.41
CA PRO A 54 -20.09 -4.18 -3.75
C PRO A 54 -19.98 -4.20 -2.21
N SER A 55 -19.91 -5.38 -1.58
CA SER A 55 -19.67 -5.55 -0.13
C SER A 55 -18.18 -5.62 0.25
N SER A 56 -17.28 -5.34 -0.69
CA SER A 56 -15.80 -5.42 -0.55
C SER A 56 -15.16 -4.34 0.32
N VAL A 57 -15.89 -3.28 0.64
CA VAL A 57 -15.38 -2.13 1.40
C VAL A 57 -16.23 -1.91 2.65
N ASN A 58 -15.60 -2.08 3.79
CA ASN A 58 -16.14 -1.73 5.11
C ASN A 58 -15.19 -0.77 5.84
N ALA A 59 -15.52 -0.40 7.09
CA ALA A 59 -14.69 0.49 7.90
C ALA A 59 -13.25 -0.04 8.10
N GLU A 60 -13.09 -1.35 8.29
CA GLU A 60 -11.78 -2.00 8.44
C GLU A 60 -10.95 -1.93 7.16
N THR A 61 -11.59 -2.05 5.99
CA THR A 61 -10.94 -1.90 4.68
C THR A 61 -10.37 -0.50 4.54
N ILE A 62 -11.18 0.52 4.85
CA ILE A 62 -10.78 1.93 4.78
C ILE A 62 -9.61 2.18 5.75
N ARG A 63 -9.72 1.71 6.98
CA ARG A 63 -8.63 1.83 7.98
C ARG A 63 -7.35 1.17 7.49
N ALA A 64 -7.43 -0.04 6.91
CA ALA A 64 -6.28 -0.74 6.39
C ALA A 64 -5.62 0.02 5.22
N ILE A 65 -6.40 0.67 4.34
CA ILE A 65 -5.88 1.55 3.29
C ILE A 65 -5.16 2.77 3.86
N VAL A 66 -5.68 3.38 4.93
CA VAL A 66 -5.02 4.51 5.62
C VAL A 66 -3.66 4.08 6.17
N VAL A 67 -3.62 2.97 6.91
CA VAL A 67 -2.37 2.43 7.47
C VAL A 67 -1.38 2.09 6.37
N LEU A 68 -1.81 1.39 5.33
CA LEU A 68 -1.00 1.06 4.15
C LEU A 68 -0.35 2.31 3.53
N SER A 69 -1.14 3.37 3.35
CA SER A 69 -0.67 4.65 2.79
C SER A 69 0.37 5.33 3.70
N GLN A 70 0.14 5.30 5.02
CA GLN A 70 1.10 5.85 6.00
C GLN A 70 2.42 5.08 6.00
N MET A 71 2.38 3.74 5.97
CA MET A 71 3.61 2.92 5.91
C MET A 71 4.40 3.23 4.64
N ASN A 72 3.74 3.32 3.49
CA ASN A 72 4.39 3.68 2.22
C ASN A 72 5.00 5.09 2.25
N LEU A 73 4.36 6.06 2.88
CA LEU A 73 4.91 7.42 3.03
C LEU A 73 6.19 7.41 3.88
N HIS A 74 6.20 6.72 5.02
CA HIS A 74 7.38 6.62 5.88
C HIS A 74 8.53 5.86 5.20
N ILE A 75 8.23 4.74 4.54
CA ILE A 75 9.20 4.01 3.70
C ILE A 75 9.80 4.95 2.65
N TRP A 76 8.98 5.72 1.94
CA TRP A 76 9.43 6.66 0.93
C TRP A 76 10.43 7.67 1.50
N HIS A 77 10.11 8.30 2.63
CA HIS A 77 10.98 9.30 3.26
C HIS A 77 12.31 8.69 3.71
N ASN A 78 12.29 7.52 4.34
CA ASN A 78 13.52 6.85 4.78
C ASN A 78 14.41 6.51 3.58
N GLU A 79 13.87 5.84 2.57
CA GLU A 79 14.66 5.48 1.40
C GLU A 79 15.15 6.69 0.61
N SER A 80 14.37 7.78 0.55
CA SER A 80 14.78 9.01 -0.15
C SER A 80 15.95 9.68 0.55
N GLN A 81 15.96 9.72 1.89
CA GLN A 81 17.07 10.25 2.68
C GLN A 81 18.35 9.42 2.50
N VAL A 82 18.22 8.09 2.45
CA VAL A 82 19.34 7.19 2.13
C VAL A 82 19.88 7.46 0.72
N ARG A 83 18.99 7.52 -0.29
CA ARG A 83 19.38 7.80 -1.68
C ARG A 83 20.06 9.16 -1.84
N ALA A 84 19.62 10.16 -1.08
CA ALA A 84 20.22 11.49 -1.08
C ALA A 84 21.56 11.57 -0.32
N GLY A 85 21.96 10.50 0.41
CA GLY A 85 23.19 10.47 1.19
C GLY A 85 23.19 11.40 2.41
N THR A 86 22.01 11.78 2.89
CA THR A 86 21.84 12.73 4.02
C THR A 86 22.25 12.14 5.36
N GLY A 87 22.27 10.82 5.49
CA GLY A 87 22.57 10.11 6.74
C GLY A 87 21.37 9.95 7.70
N ASP A 88 20.24 10.59 7.40
CA ASP A 88 19.05 10.62 8.26
C ASP A 88 18.02 9.51 7.97
N GLY A 89 18.26 8.68 6.96
CA GLY A 89 17.35 7.60 6.57
C GLY A 89 17.54 6.32 7.39
N ASP A 90 16.43 5.76 7.88
CA ASP A 90 16.44 4.53 8.69
C ASP A 90 16.03 3.29 7.88
N LEU A 91 17.01 2.53 7.40
CA LEU A 91 16.79 1.28 6.66
C LEU A 91 16.24 0.16 7.56
N ALA A 92 16.63 0.12 8.84
CA ALA A 92 16.15 -0.91 9.75
C ALA A 92 14.65 -0.73 9.99
N LEU A 93 14.23 0.52 10.24
CA LEU A 93 12.81 0.87 10.33
C LEU A 93 12.10 0.57 9.02
N THR A 94 12.68 0.91 7.86
CA THR A 94 12.10 0.59 6.54
C THR A 94 11.77 -0.90 6.38
N HIS A 95 12.66 -1.80 6.82
CA HIS A 95 12.37 -3.23 6.84
C HIS A 95 11.20 -3.59 7.76
N GLY A 96 11.14 -3.04 8.99
CA GLY A 96 9.99 -3.24 9.87
C GLY A 96 8.66 -2.75 9.26
N LEU A 97 8.67 -1.56 8.65
CA LEU A 97 7.50 -0.98 8.00
C LEU A 97 7.02 -1.78 6.78
N ASN A 98 7.92 -2.45 6.05
CA ASN A 98 7.54 -3.36 4.97
C ASN A 98 6.69 -4.54 5.48
N GLY A 99 7.00 -5.04 6.67
CA GLY A 99 6.18 -6.04 7.37
C GLY A 99 4.77 -5.50 7.69
N LEU A 100 4.69 -4.32 8.31
CA LEU A 100 3.40 -3.68 8.66
C LEU A 100 2.56 -3.34 7.42
N ARG A 101 3.21 -2.91 6.34
CA ARG A 101 2.59 -2.73 5.03
C ARG A 101 1.92 -4.02 4.55
N ASN A 102 2.60 -5.16 4.64
CA ASN A 102 2.04 -6.45 4.26
C ASN A 102 0.88 -6.87 5.17
N VAL A 103 0.93 -6.58 6.47
CA VAL A 103 -0.20 -6.82 7.39
C VAL A 103 -1.44 -6.03 6.95
N ALA A 104 -1.28 -4.74 6.64
CA ALA A 104 -2.38 -3.92 6.13
C ALA A 104 -2.94 -4.46 4.80
N LYS A 105 -2.07 -4.88 3.86
CA LYS A 105 -2.49 -5.53 2.60
C LYS A 105 -3.28 -6.81 2.85
N ASN A 106 -2.85 -7.64 3.80
CA ASN A 106 -3.56 -8.87 4.14
C ASN A 106 -4.95 -8.59 4.70
N LYS A 107 -5.14 -7.53 5.51
CA LYS A 107 -6.47 -7.13 5.99
C LYS A 107 -7.40 -6.67 4.87
N ILE A 108 -6.89 -5.90 3.90
CA ILE A 108 -7.67 -5.55 2.69
C ILE A 108 -8.06 -6.81 1.90
N GLN A 109 -7.15 -7.79 1.85
CA GLN A 109 -7.35 -9.04 1.10
C GLN A 109 -8.34 -10.01 1.76
N GLU A 110 -8.35 -10.09 3.10
CA GLU A 110 -9.24 -10.94 3.89
C GLU A 110 -10.71 -10.66 3.60
N ILE A 111 -11.06 -9.37 3.53
CA ILE A 111 -12.42 -8.90 3.26
C ILE A 111 -12.84 -9.23 1.82
N ASN A 112 -11.88 -9.40 0.91
CA ASN A 112 -12.09 -9.64 -0.51
C ASN A 112 -11.83 -11.10 -0.96
N GLY A 113 -11.64 -12.03 -0.02
CA GLY A 113 -11.66 -13.46 -0.31
C GLY A 113 -10.54 -14.00 -1.23
N GLY A 114 -9.28 -13.56 -1.06
CA GLY A 114 -8.16 -14.01 -1.91
C GLY A 114 -6.90 -14.46 -1.16
N ARG A 115 -5.84 -14.77 -1.93
CA ARG A 115 -4.56 -15.28 -1.39
C ARG A 115 -3.84 -14.21 -0.56
N LYS A 116 -3.52 -14.55 0.69
CA LYS A 116 -2.68 -13.72 1.58
C LYS A 116 -1.20 -13.90 1.27
N ASP A 117 -0.41 -12.85 1.51
CA ASP A 117 1.05 -12.92 1.47
C ASP A 117 1.58 -13.03 2.92
N TYR A 118 2.14 -14.18 3.27
CA TYR A 118 2.65 -14.47 4.61
C TYR A 118 4.15 -14.21 4.74
N LYS A 119 4.71 -13.27 3.98
CA LYS A 119 6.10 -12.83 4.20
C LYS A 119 6.27 -12.33 5.63
N ILE A 120 7.02 -13.09 6.43
CA ILE A 120 7.43 -12.72 7.78
C ILE A 120 8.68 -11.85 7.65
N ASP A 121 8.59 -10.59 8.03
CA ASP A 121 9.76 -9.71 8.18
C ASP A 121 10.38 -9.95 9.55
N CYS A 122 11.59 -10.51 9.58
CA CYS A 122 12.26 -10.94 10.81
C CYS A 122 12.69 -9.80 11.74
N LEU A 123 12.66 -8.55 11.26
CA LEU A 123 13.03 -7.35 12.02
C LEU A 123 11.82 -6.58 12.59
N ALA A 124 10.58 -6.99 12.29
CA ALA A 124 9.39 -6.31 12.80
C ALA A 124 9.31 -6.31 14.34
N ALA A 125 9.89 -7.34 14.98
CA ALA A 125 9.89 -7.50 16.44
C ALA A 125 10.63 -6.38 17.21
N ASP A 126 11.54 -5.66 16.54
CA ASP A 126 12.34 -4.59 17.14
C ASP A 126 11.62 -3.23 17.10
N PHE A 127 10.49 -3.11 16.39
CA PHE A 127 9.74 -1.86 16.19
C PHE A 127 8.34 -1.91 16.80
N LYS A 128 8.23 -2.35 18.06
CA LYS A 128 6.94 -2.53 18.76
C LYS A 128 6.06 -1.28 18.79
N ASP A 129 6.65 -0.09 18.91
CA ASP A 129 5.92 1.18 18.93
C ASP A 129 5.17 1.49 17.62
N TRP A 130 5.55 0.81 16.54
CA TRP A 130 4.90 0.92 15.23
C TRP A 130 3.81 -0.13 15.00
N GLU A 131 3.63 -1.08 15.93
CA GLU A 131 2.57 -2.08 15.83
C GLU A 131 1.20 -1.39 15.84
N ILE A 132 0.35 -1.82 14.91
CA ILE A 132 -0.99 -1.25 14.76
C ILE A 132 -1.97 -2.08 15.60
N SER A 133 -2.66 -1.41 16.52
CA SER A 133 -3.71 -1.99 17.36
C SER A 133 -4.99 -2.24 16.56
N TRP A 134 -5.05 -3.36 15.86
CA TRP A 134 -6.17 -3.66 14.97
C TRP A 134 -7.46 -3.99 15.70
N ASP A 135 -7.35 -4.74 16.79
CA ASP A 135 -8.44 -5.15 17.66
C ASP A 135 -8.46 -4.26 18.90
N ASN A 136 -9.63 -4.15 19.56
CA ASN A 136 -9.76 -3.42 20.81
C ASN A 136 -9.20 -4.28 21.95
N ASP A 137 -7.87 -4.29 22.10
CA ASP A 137 -7.20 -4.74 23.33
C ASP A 137 -6.61 -3.53 24.08
#